data_AF-A0A9E3LH00-F1
#
_entry.id   AF-A0A9E3LH00-F1
#
_cell.length_a   1.000
_cell.length_b   1.000
_cell.length_c   1.000
_cell.angle_alpha   90.00
_cell.angle_beta   90.00
_cell.angle_gamma   90.00
#
_symmetry.space_group_name_H-M   'P 1'
#
loop_
_entity.id
_entity.type
_entity.pdbx_description
1 polymer ?
#
loop_
_entity_poly.entity_id
_entity_poly.type
_entity_poly.pdbx_seq_one_letter_code
_entity_poly.pdbx_strand_id
1 'polypeptide(L)'
;MSAQDSRTDTPRAASRVLAGAGLLVAAWALLPPYTGPALNTAARVEFADHVVPGIVVVAISTLALFAGSRGDTDPLMFAAGLGVVLAGFWMTATHFPLVVQATRGEAPWGATLYHSLPGLAVLVLGVAWAVTYRSEPTSGG
;
A
#
# COMPACT_ATOMS: atom_id res chain seq x y z
N MET A 1 -16.03 5.65 -42.59
CA MET A 1 -15.83 4.72 -41.46
C MET A 1 -14.75 5.32 -40.58
N SER A 2 -15.12 5.83 -39.41
CA SER A 2 -14.17 6.41 -38.45
C SER A 2 -13.55 5.28 -37.62
N ALA A 3 -12.23 5.17 -37.60
CA ALA A 3 -11.53 4.21 -36.76
C ALA A 3 -11.73 4.62 -35.29
N GLN A 4 -12.43 3.79 -34.54
CA GLN A 4 -12.69 3.98 -33.12
C GLN A 4 -11.36 3.79 -32.38
N ASP A 5 -10.82 4.87 -31.82
CA ASP A 5 -9.54 4.88 -31.12
C ASP A 5 -9.68 4.12 -29.79
N SER A 6 -9.17 2.89 -29.74
CA SER A 6 -9.27 1.98 -28.60
C SER A 6 -8.35 2.34 -27.42
N ARG A 7 -7.74 3.55 -27.43
CA ARG A 7 -6.76 3.97 -26.42
C ARG A 7 -7.34 4.63 -25.16
N THR A 8 -8.65 4.85 -25.06
CA THR A 8 -9.21 5.75 -24.04
C THR A 8 -9.59 5.11 -22.70
N ASP A 9 -9.62 3.77 -22.57
CA ASP A 9 -10.16 3.12 -21.36
C ASP A 9 -9.12 2.61 -20.35
N THR A 10 -7.85 2.47 -20.74
CA THR A 10 -6.80 1.84 -19.93
C THR A 10 -6.53 2.52 -18.56
N PRO A 11 -6.48 3.87 -18.46
CA PRO A 11 -6.11 4.54 -17.21
C PRO A 11 -7.13 4.32 -16.08
N ARG A 12 -8.43 4.30 -16.42
CA ARG A 12 -9.50 4.14 -15.43
C ARG A 12 -9.54 2.73 -14.84
N ALA A 13 -9.28 1.73 -15.67
CA ALA A 13 -9.21 0.34 -15.22
C ALA A 13 -8.05 0.15 -14.22
N ALA A 14 -6.87 0.71 -14.52
CA ALA A 14 -5.71 0.65 -13.64
C ALA A 14 -5.99 1.31 -12.27
N SER A 15 -6.65 2.47 -12.24
CA SER A 15 -7.01 3.18 -11.00
C SER A 15 -7.86 2.32 -10.07
N ARG A 16 -8.92 1.71 -10.62
CA ARG A 16 -9.83 0.87 -9.85
C ARG A 16 -9.16 -0.41 -9.35
N VAL A 17 -8.31 -1.02 -10.18
CA VAL A 17 -7.57 -2.23 -9.80
C VAL A 17 -6.58 -1.93 -8.67
N LEU A 18 -5.78 -0.87 -8.79
CA LEU A 18 -4.80 -0.50 -7.77
C LEU A 18 -5.47 -0.07 -6.45
N ALA A 19 -6.54 0.71 -6.53
CA ALA A 19 -7.29 1.11 -5.35
C ALA A 19 -8.03 -0.07 -4.70
N GLY A 20 -8.61 -0.98 -5.49
CA GLY A 20 -9.18 -2.23 -4.99
C GLY A 20 -8.14 -3.13 -4.31
N ALA A 21 -6.96 -3.27 -4.93
CA ALA A 21 -5.82 -3.98 -4.32
C ALA A 21 -5.37 -3.31 -3.01
N GLY A 22 -5.39 -1.97 -2.95
CA GLY A 22 -5.12 -1.20 -1.74
C GLY A 22 -6.04 -1.56 -0.58
N LEU A 23 -7.34 -1.71 -0.83
CA LEU A 23 -8.29 -2.15 0.19
C LEU A 23 -8.00 -3.56 0.70
N LEU A 24 -7.71 -4.50 -0.20
CA LEU A 24 -7.43 -5.89 0.17
C LEU A 24 -6.13 -6.00 0.99
N VAL A 25 -5.07 -5.33 0.54
CA VAL A 25 -3.77 -5.34 1.24
C VAL A 25 -3.86 -4.58 2.56
N ALA A 26 -4.63 -3.50 2.64
CA ALA A 26 -4.86 -2.78 3.90
C ALA A 26 -5.63 -3.64 4.91
N ALA A 27 -6.68 -4.35 4.47
CA ALA A 27 -7.39 -5.27 5.34
C ALA A 27 -6.46 -6.35 5.89
N TRP A 28 -5.56 -6.89 5.07
CA TRP A 28 -4.54 -7.84 5.51
C TRP A 28 -3.54 -7.20 6.49
N ALA A 29 -3.09 -5.97 6.23
CA ALA A 29 -2.18 -5.22 7.10
C ALA A 29 -2.75 -4.93 8.50
N LEU A 30 -4.08 -4.91 8.66
CA LEU A 30 -4.76 -4.72 9.94
C LEU A 30 -4.83 -6.01 10.79
N LEU A 31 -4.54 -7.18 10.22
CA LEU A 31 -4.72 -8.46 10.91
C LEU A 31 -3.67 -8.80 11.99
N PRO A 32 -2.38 -8.46 11.85
CA PRO A 32 -1.35 -8.95 12.78
C PRO A 32 -1.61 -8.70 14.28
N PRO A 33 -2.14 -7.54 14.71
CA PRO A 33 -2.47 -7.33 16.13
C PRO A 33 -3.58 -8.24 16.69
N TYR A 34 -4.33 -8.94 15.84
CA TYR A 34 -5.52 -9.71 16.23
C TYR A 34 -5.41 -11.20 15.92
N THR A 35 -4.39 -11.61 15.18
CA THR A 35 -4.30 -12.96 14.60
C THR A 35 -2.83 -13.41 14.50
N GLY A 36 -2.62 -14.73 14.37
CA GLY A 36 -1.29 -15.29 14.21
C GLY A 36 -0.54 -15.50 15.53
N PRO A 37 0.75 -15.90 15.46
CA PRO A 37 1.55 -16.17 16.65
C PRO A 37 1.84 -14.89 17.43
N ALA A 38 1.60 -14.91 18.75
CA ALA A 38 1.86 -13.75 19.60
C ALA A 38 3.36 -13.40 19.64
N LEU A 39 3.67 -12.12 19.50
CA LEU A 39 4.97 -11.54 19.78
C LEU A 39 4.93 -10.86 21.15
N ASN A 40 6.08 -10.72 21.82
CA ASN A 40 6.16 -10.00 23.10
C ASN A 40 6.24 -8.48 22.85
N THR A 41 5.18 -7.94 22.24
CA THR A 41 5.04 -6.55 21.81
C THR A 41 3.90 -5.90 22.57
N ALA A 42 4.09 -4.64 22.97
CA ALA A 42 3.01 -3.90 23.62
C ALA A 42 1.90 -3.62 22.61
N ALA A 43 0.63 -3.85 22.97
CA ALA A 43 -0.52 -3.64 22.08
C ALA A 43 -0.56 -2.23 21.44
N ARG A 44 -0.09 -1.19 22.15
CA ARG A 44 0.02 0.17 21.61
C ARG A 44 1.00 0.29 20.43
N VAL A 45 2.06 -0.51 20.43
CA VAL A 45 3.07 -0.55 19.37
C VAL A 45 2.48 -1.24 18.15
N GLU A 46 1.84 -2.40 18.34
CA GLU A 46 1.16 -3.11 17.25
C GLU A 46 0.06 -2.25 16.61
N PHE A 47 -0.69 -1.50 17.41
CA PHE A 47 -1.67 -0.55 16.90
C PHE A 47 -1.03 0.55 16.03
N ALA A 48 0.09 1.13 16.49
CA ALA A 48 0.81 2.16 15.73
C ALA A 48 1.49 1.60 14.47
N ASP A 49 1.95 0.35 14.49
CA ASP A 49 2.69 -0.28 13.41
C ASP A 49 1.78 -0.90 12.34
N HIS A 50 0.54 -1.27 12.68
CA HIS A 50 -0.39 -1.91 11.74
C HIS A 50 -1.68 -1.11 11.54
N VAL A 51 -2.34 -0.74 12.63
CA VAL A 51 -3.70 -0.19 12.55
C VAL A 51 -3.71 1.21 11.96
N VAL A 52 -2.83 2.09 12.43
CA VAL A 52 -2.75 3.47 11.91
C VAL A 52 -2.38 3.49 10.42
N PRO A 53 -1.29 2.83 9.95
CA PRO A 53 -0.98 2.78 8.53
C PRO A 53 -2.08 2.09 7.71
N GLY A 54 -2.67 1.00 8.21
CA GLY A 54 -3.76 0.29 7.53
C GLY A 54 -4.98 1.19 7.29
N ILE A 55 -5.42 1.95 8.30
CA ILE A 55 -6.52 2.92 8.16
C ILE A 55 -6.18 4.00 7.12
N VAL A 56 -4.94 4.50 7.10
CA VAL A 56 -4.49 5.47 6.09
C VAL A 56 -4.61 4.89 4.69
N VAL A 57 -4.15 3.65 4.46
CA VAL A 57 -4.25 2.99 3.15
C VAL A 57 -5.72 2.75 2.76
N VAL A 58 -6.59 2.35 3.70
CA VAL A 58 -8.04 2.23 3.45
C VAL A 58 -8.64 3.56 3.00
N ALA A 59 -8.33 4.65 3.71
CA ALA A 59 -8.86 5.98 3.41
C ALA A 59 -8.39 6.44 2.02
N ILE A 60 -7.10 6.34 1.72
CA ILE A 60 -6.53 6.71 0.42
C ILE A 60 -7.18 5.89 -0.71
N SER A 61 -7.26 4.57 -0.54
CA SER A 61 -7.82 3.66 -1.55
C SER A 61 -9.30 3.94 -1.80
N THR A 62 -10.06 4.19 -0.74
CA THR A 62 -11.48 4.55 -0.83
C THR A 62 -11.67 5.87 -1.58
N LEU A 63 -10.90 6.90 -1.21
CA LEU A 63 -10.94 8.19 -1.87
C LEU A 63 -10.55 8.08 -3.35
N ALA A 64 -9.55 7.26 -3.68
CA ALA A 64 -9.14 7.03 -5.06
C ALA A 64 -10.23 6.36 -5.91
N LEU A 65 -10.95 5.38 -5.35
CA LEU A 65 -12.11 4.76 -6.03
C LEU A 65 -13.20 5.78 -6.36
N PHE A 66 -13.45 6.73 -5.45
CA PHE A 66 -14.43 7.80 -5.67
C PHE A 66 -13.92 8.91 -6.59
N ALA A 67 -12.63 9.21 -6.56
CA ALA A 67 -12.01 10.26 -7.38
C ALA A 67 -11.81 9.82 -8.83
N GLY A 68 -11.47 8.55 -9.08
CA GLY A 68 -11.19 8.00 -10.41
C GLY A 68 -12.35 8.07 -11.41
N SER A 69 -13.55 8.48 -10.97
CA SER A 69 -14.67 8.76 -11.87
C SER A 69 -14.69 10.19 -12.43
N ARG A 70 -13.78 11.09 -12.03
CA ARG A 70 -13.92 12.55 -12.24
C ARG A 70 -12.94 13.25 -13.22
N GLY A 71 -12.36 12.55 -14.19
CA GLY A 71 -11.53 13.19 -15.23
C GLY A 71 -10.03 13.09 -14.94
N ASP A 72 -9.24 14.10 -15.33
CA ASP A 72 -7.79 14.15 -15.16
C ASP A 72 -7.42 14.15 -13.67
N THR A 73 -7.02 12.99 -13.18
CA THR A 73 -6.74 12.74 -11.75
C THR A 73 -5.34 12.21 -11.53
N ASP A 74 -4.47 12.28 -12.54
CA ASP A 74 -3.15 11.64 -12.50
C ASP A 74 -2.27 12.20 -11.36
N PRO A 75 -2.16 13.53 -11.12
CA PRO A 75 -1.40 14.04 -9.97
C PRO A 75 -1.97 13.60 -8.62
N LEU A 76 -3.29 13.49 -8.51
CA LEU A 76 -3.96 13.02 -7.30
C LEU A 76 -3.69 11.52 -7.07
N MET A 77 -3.74 10.72 -8.13
CA MET A 77 -3.45 9.29 -8.07
C MET A 77 -1.97 9.02 -7.77
N PHE A 78 -1.06 9.87 -8.26
CA PHE A 78 0.35 9.85 -7.88
C PHE A 78 0.54 10.12 -6.39
N ALA A 79 -0.07 11.19 -5.88
CA ALA A 79 -0.03 11.54 -4.46
C ALA A 79 -0.63 10.43 -3.57
N ALA A 80 -1.73 9.79 -4.03
CA ALA A 80 -2.31 8.62 -3.38
C ALA A 80 -1.29 7.47 -3.29
N GLY A 81 -0.64 7.14 -4.40
CA GLY A 81 0.44 6.14 -4.43
C GLY A 81 1.56 6.44 -3.45
N LEU A 82 2.03 7.70 -3.39
CA LEU A 82 3.05 8.12 -2.41
C LEU A 82 2.58 7.99 -0.96
N GLY A 83 1.32 8.30 -0.66
CA GLY A 83 0.75 8.07 0.67
C GLY A 83 0.79 6.60 1.07
N VAL A 84 0.48 5.70 0.13
CA VAL A 84 0.60 4.24 0.35
C VAL A 84 2.06 3.81 0.50
N VAL A 85 3.00 4.39 -0.26
CA VAL A 85 4.45 4.16 -0.07
C VAL A 85 4.88 4.51 1.35
N LEU A 86 4.51 5.68 1.85
CA LEU A 86 4.88 6.13 3.19
C LEU A 86 4.32 5.21 4.27
N ALA A 87 3.06 4.78 4.14
CA ALA A 87 2.45 3.83 5.05
C ALA A 87 3.20 2.47 5.04
N GLY A 88 3.46 1.91 3.86
CA GLY A 88 4.19 0.65 3.73
C GLY A 88 5.65 0.73 4.19
N PHE A 89 6.31 1.86 3.94
CA PHE A 89 7.66 2.13 4.43
C PHE A 89 7.69 2.17 5.96
N TRP A 90 6.76 2.89 6.59
CA TRP A 90 6.63 2.93 8.05
C TRP A 90 6.51 1.52 8.62
N MET A 91 5.53 0.74 8.13
CA MET A 91 5.32 -0.63 8.58
C MET A 91 6.56 -1.50 8.42
N THR A 92 7.22 -1.43 7.26
CA THR A 92 8.41 -2.25 6.97
C THR A 92 9.59 -1.86 7.86
N ALA A 93 9.80 -0.56 8.07
CA ALA A 93 10.90 -0.05 8.87
C ALA A 93 10.75 -0.43 10.35
N THR A 94 9.54 -0.35 10.91
CA THR A 94 9.30 -0.73 12.32
C THR A 94 9.41 -2.23 12.56
N HIS A 95 9.29 -3.05 11.50
CA HIS A 95 9.50 -4.50 11.56
C HIS A 95 10.94 -4.95 11.34
N PHE A 96 11.84 -4.07 10.89
CA PHE A 96 13.23 -4.45 10.67
C PHE A 96 13.93 -5.02 11.92
N PRO A 97 13.73 -4.47 13.13
CA PRO A 97 14.27 -5.08 14.36
C PRO A 97 13.81 -6.52 14.59
N LEU A 98 12.56 -6.86 14.23
CA LEU A 98 12.02 -8.22 14.39
C LEU A 98 12.71 -9.21 13.43
N VAL A 99 13.07 -8.76 12.23
CA VAL A 99 13.90 -9.55 11.30
C VAL A 99 15.28 -9.79 11.89
N VAL A 100 15.90 -8.77 12.50
CA VAL A 100 17.21 -8.91 13.17
C VAL A 100 17.13 -9.85 14.38
N GLN A 101 16.05 -9.86 15.13
CA GLN A 101 15.84 -10.82 16.23
C GLN A 101 15.72 -12.25 15.70
N ALA A 102 14.99 -12.45 14.60
CA ALA A 102 14.85 -13.77 14.00
C ALA A 102 16.17 -14.33 13.46
N THR A 103 17.06 -13.49 12.90
CA THR A 103 18.39 -13.94 12.46
C THR A 103 19.30 -14.35 13.63
N ARG A 104 19.02 -13.90 14.85
CA ARG A 104 19.70 -14.30 16.08
C ARG A 104 19.03 -15.46 16.81
N GLY A 105 17.89 -15.93 16.32
CA GLY A 105 17.09 -16.96 17.00
C GLY A 105 16.28 -16.45 18.20
N GLU A 106 16.15 -15.13 18.36
CA GLU A 106 15.40 -14.49 19.46
C GLU A 106 13.89 -14.42 19.17
N ALA A 107 13.49 -14.55 17.91
CA ALA A 107 12.10 -14.58 17.46
C ALA A 107 11.86 -15.73 16.45
N PRO A 108 10.69 -16.39 16.48
CA PRO A 108 10.36 -17.41 15.48
C PRO A 108 10.16 -16.79 14.09
N TRP A 109 10.86 -17.31 13.07
CA TRP A 109 10.74 -16.85 11.68
C TRP A 109 9.31 -16.82 11.15
N GLY A 110 8.47 -17.80 11.52
CA GLY A 110 7.07 -17.83 11.11
C GLY A 110 6.29 -16.61 11.61
N ALA A 111 6.50 -16.22 12.88
CA ALA A 111 5.88 -15.04 13.46
C ALA A 111 6.42 -13.75 12.83
N THR A 112 7.74 -13.68 12.63
CA THR A 112 8.40 -12.56 11.95
C THR A 112 7.87 -12.33 10.54
N LEU A 113 7.81 -13.38 9.71
CA LEU A 113 7.30 -13.27 8.34
C LEU A 113 5.83 -12.86 8.33
N TYR A 114 5.00 -13.45 9.22
CA TYR A 114 3.59 -13.11 9.32
C TYR A 114 3.36 -11.61 9.59
N HIS A 115 4.17 -11.02 10.47
CA HIS A 115 4.06 -9.61 10.84
C HIS A 115 4.69 -8.68 9.79
N SER A 116 5.81 -9.06 9.17
CA SER A 116 6.54 -8.20 8.23
C SER A 116 5.95 -8.17 6.82
N LEU A 117 5.38 -9.27 6.33
CA LEU A 117 4.91 -9.37 4.93
C LEU A 117 3.81 -8.37 4.54
N PRO A 118 2.80 -8.08 5.38
CA PRO A 118 1.79 -7.09 5.03
C PRO A 118 2.39 -5.70 4.79
N GLY A 119 3.35 -5.26 5.62
CA GLY A 119 4.03 -3.97 5.44
C GLY A 119 4.78 -3.90 4.11
N LEU A 120 5.49 -4.97 3.75
CA LEU A 120 6.19 -5.07 2.46
C LEU A 120 5.20 -5.05 1.28
N ALA A 121 4.07 -5.74 1.40
CA ALA A 121 3.03 -5.75 0.37
C ALA A 121 2.43 -4.35 0.15
N VAL A 122 2.14 -3.60 1.23
CA VAL A 122 1.69 -2.20 1.16
C VAL A 122 2.74 -1.35 0.45
N LEU A 123 4.02 -1.51 0.80
CA LEU A 123 5.12 -0.75 0.20
C LEU A 123 5.23 -1.01 -1.31
N VAL A 124 5.24 -2.27 -1.72
CA VAL A 124 5.33 -2.66 -3.14
C VAL A 124 4.13 -2.13 -3.92
N LEU A 125 2.93 -2.23 -3.36
CA LEU A 125 1.72 -1.68 -3.98
C LEU A 125 1.81 -0.16 -4.15
N GLY A 126 2.24 0.56 -3.11
CA GLY A 126 2.40 2.01 -3.16
C GLY A 126 3.39 2.44 -4.25
N VAL A 127 4.52 1.73 -4.37
CA VAL A 127 5.51 2.00 -5.42
C VAL A 127 4.93 1.74 -6.79
N ALA A 128 4.28 0.60 -7.00
CA ALA A 128 3.63 0.27 -8.27
C ALA A 128 2.57 1.32 -8.65
N TRP A 129 1.77 1.76 -7.67
CA TRP A 129 0.77 2.79 -7.85
C TRP A 129 1.43 4.13 -8.25
N ALA A 130 2.38 4.63 -7.47
CA ALA A 130 3.06 5.90 -7.76
C ALA A 130 3.76 5.87 -9.12
N VAL A 131 4.42 4.77 -9.48
CA VAL A 131 5.07 4.62 -10.79
C VAL A 131 4.05 4.65 -11.94
N THR A 132 2.86 4.08 -11.74
CA THR A 132 1.80 4.05 -12.77
C THR A 132 1.28 5.45 -13.11
N TYR A 133 1.23 6.36 -12.14
CA TYR A 133 0.69 7.72 -12.29
C TYR A 133 1.75 8.82 -12.28
N ARG A 134 3.03 8.47 -12.37
CA ARG A 134 4.07 9.49 -12.49
C ARG A 134 3.84 10.26 -13.79
N SER A 135 3.70 11.59 -13.70
CA SER A 135 3.62 12.41 -14.89
C SER A 135 4.94 12.31 -15.65
N GLU A 136 4.89 12.05 -16.95
CA GLU A 136 6.06 12.31 -17.79
C GLU A 136 6.27 13.84 -17.82
N PRO A 137 7.52 14.32 -17.72
CA PRO A 137 7.81 15.71 -18.01
C PRO A 137 7.24 16.00 -19.40
N THR A 138 6.28 16.91 -19.50
CA THR A 138 5.88 17.45 -20.79
C THR A 138 7.15 18.03 -21.41
N SER A 139 7.71 17.35 -22.40
CA SER A 139 8.81 17.86 -23.21
C SER A 139 8.27 19.01 -24.05
N GLY A 140 7.99 20.15 -23.40
CA GLY A 140 7.81 21.43 -24.07
C GLY A 140 9.20 21.93 -24.48
N GLY A 141 9.44 22.32 -25.73
CA GLY A 141 8.49 22.90 -26.69
C GLY A 141 8.67 24.41 -26.68
#